data_AF-T1DSS3-F1
#
_entry.id   AF-T1DSS3-F1
#
_cell.length_a   1.000
_cell.length_b   1.000
_cell.length_c   1.000
_cell.angle_alpha   90.00
_cell.angle_beta   90.00
_cell.angle_gamma   90.00
#
_symmetry.space_group_name_H-M   'P 1'
#
loop_
_entity.id
_entity.type
_entity.pdbx_description
1 polymer ?
#
loop_
_entity_poly.entity_id
_entity_poly.type
_entity_poly.pdbx_seq_one_letter_code
_entity_poly.pdbx_strand_id
1 'polypeptide(L)'
;FNPYRWQRSSGSEQSVSSAPLATPSASLPFAIGARSCVGRKIALLQMEYLLSMLLTEFRLELDGPNHPPVRPVLKLITVPDHQVNIAFKPLRDRRA
;
A
#
# COMPACT_ATOMS: atom_id res chain seq x y z
N PHE A 1 9.08 -2.17 -4.94
CA PHE A 1 8.00 -2.45 -3.97
C PHE A 1 7.91 -3.96 -3.78
N ASN A 2 8.07 -4.49 -2.57
CA ASN A 2 7.99 -5.93 -2.27
C ASN A 2 7.00 -6.16 -1.11
N PRO A 3 5.75 -6.61 -1.38
CA PRO A 3 4.73 -6.80 -0.34
C PRO A 3 5.01 -8.03 0.56
N TYR A 4 5.63 -9.09 0.04
CA TYR A 4 5.92 -10.33 0.78
C TYR A 4 6.89 -10.14 1.96
N ARG A 5 7.61 -9.01 1.99
CA ARG A 5 8.45 -8.57 3.13
C ARG A 5 7.71 -8.64 4.48
N TRP A 6 6.40 -8.46 4.50
CA TRP A 6 5.58 -8.44 5.72
C TRP A 6 4.88 -9.76 6.03
N GLN A 7 5.05 -10.78 5.18
CA GLN A 7 4.46 -12.10 5.39
C GLN A 7 5.18 -12.79 6.55
N ARG A 8 4.47 -13.05 7.65
CA ARG A 8 4.98 -13.82 8.77
C ARG A 8 4.83 -15.31 8.45
N SER A 9 5.95 -16.04 8.39
CA SER A 9 5.91 -17.51 8.35
C SER A 9 5.41 -18.04 9.70
N SER A 10 4.43 -18.93 9.69
CA SER A 10 3.95 -19.65 10.88
C SER A 10 4.80 -20.88 11.24
N GLY A 11 6.03 -21.00 10.70
CA GLY A 11 6.89 -22.15 10.88
C GLY A 11 8.32 -21.77 11.28
N SER A 12 8.54 -21.66 12.59
CA SER A 12 9.77 -21.96 13.35
C SER A 12 9.80 -21.08 14.61
N GLU A 13 9.46 -21.63 15.76
CA GLU A 13 9.53 -20.99 17.09
C GLU A 13 10.98 -20.66 17.54
N GLN A 14 11.97 -20.75 16.66
CA GLN A 14 13.38 -20.61 17.00
C GLN A 14 14.09 -19.72 15.96
N SER A 15 14.07 -18.40 16.20
CA SER A 15 14.98 -17.35 15.66
C SER A 15 14.34 -15.96 15.49
N VAL A 16 13.25 -15.63 16.20
CA VAL A 16 12.48 -14.38 15.96
C VAL A 16 13.16 -13.11 16.54
N SER A 17 14.30 -13.21 17.21
CA SER A 17 15.00 -12.04 17.78
C SER A 17 16.07 -11.40 16.89
N SER A 18 16.51 -12.04 15.80
CA SER A 18 17.63 -11.54 14.98
C SER A 18 17.23 -10.98 13.61
N ALA A 19 15.99 -11.19 13.17
CA ALA A 19 15.48 -10.57 11.95
C ALA A 19 14.88 -9.18 12.29
N PRO A 20 15.46 -8.06 11.81
CA PRO A 20 15.01 -6.69 12.15
C PRO A 20 13.58 -6.35 11.72
N LEU A 21 12.91 -7.28 11.05
CA LEU A 21 11.62 -7.17 10.40
C LEU A 21 10.49 -7.93 11.12
N ALA A 22 10.84 -8.79 12.09
CA ALA A 22 9.88 -9.64 12.78
C ALA A 22 9.18 -8.93 13.96
N THR A 23 9.62 -7.73 14.34
CA THR A 23 9.04 -6.99 15.45
C THR A 23 7.66 -6.43 15.07
N PRO A 24 6.65 -6.48 15.97
CA PRO A 24 5.35 -5.85 15.73
C PRO A 24 5.40 -4.35 15.45
N SER A 25 6.48 -3.67 15.89
CA SER A 25 6.73 -2.24 15.73
C SER A 25 7.55 -1.86 14.50
N ALA A 26 7.86 -2.81 13.60
CA ALA A 26 8.65 -2.54 12.40
C ALA A 26 7.96 -1.59 11.38
N SER A 27 6.69 -1.23 11.60
CA SER A 27 5.90 -0.29 10.79
C SER A 27 5.10 0.65 11.70
N LEU A 28 5.23 1.97 11.53
CA LEU A 28 4.54 2.99 12.33
C LEU A 28 3.81 4.08 11.51
N PRO A 29 3.06 3.76 10.43
CA PRO A 29 2.39 4.76 9.59
C PRO A 29 1.26 5.52 10.30
N PHE A 30 0.73 4.97 11.39
CA PHE A 30 -0.33 5.58 12.20
C PHE A 30 0.13 5.94 13.62
N ALA A 31 1.46 5.98 13.84
CA ALA A 31 2.10 6.12 15.15
C ALA A 31 1.63 5.06 16.17
N ILE A 32 2.07 5.18 17.43
CA ILE A 32 1.71 4.31 18.56
C ILE A 32 1.54 5.17 19.82
N GLY A 33 0.66 4.76 20.74
CA GLY A 33 0.43 5.44 22.02
C GLY A 33 -0.69 6.49 21.99
N ALA A 34 -0.67 7.41 22.96
CA ALA A 34 -1.76 8.36 23.23
C ALA A 34 -2.07 9.34 22.09
N ARG A 35 -1.11 9.56 21.18
CA ARG A 35 -1.28 10.42 19.99
C ARG A 35 -1.28 9.61 18.68
N SER A 36 -1.55 8.31 18.75
CA SER A 36 -1.76 7.50 17.55
C SER A 36 -2.96 8.01 16.74
N CYS A 37 -2.93 7.78 15.43
CA CYS A 37 -3.98 8.25 14.54
C CYS A 37 -5.32 7.59 14.88
N VAL A 38 -6.28 8.39 15.36
CA VAL A 38 -7.65 7.93 15.65
C VAL A 38 -8.35 7.37 14.40
N GLY A 39 -7.97 7.85 13.22
CA GLY A 39 -8.48 7.39 11.93
C GLY A 39 -7.89 6.07 11.43
N ARG A 40 -6.97 5.40 12.15
CA ARG A 40 -6.28 4.18 11.69
C ARG A 40 -7.22 3.13 11.13
N LYS A 41 -8.28 2.78 11.87
CA LYS A 41 -9.23 1.73 11.46
C LYS A 41 -10.01 2.13 10.22
N ILE A 42 -10.43 3.39 10.14
CA ILE A 42 -11.19 3.94 9.00
C ILE A 42 -10.31 3.93 7.74
N ALA A 43 -9.08 4.45 7.85
CA ALA A 43 -8.15 4.52 6.74
C ALA A 43 -7.81 3.12 6.19
N LEU A 44 -7.52 2.15 7.07
CA LEU A 44 -7.26 0.77 6.65
C LEU A 44 -8.46 0.15 5.94
N LEU A 45 -9.66 0.29 6.50
CA LEU A 45 -10.88 -0.24 5.89
C LEU A 45 -11.13 0.37 4.50
N GLN A 46 -11.00 1.69 4.37
CA GLN A 46 -11.18 2.39 3.09
C GLN A 46 -10.15 1.95 2.05
N MET A 47 -8.87 1.82 2.44
CA MET A 47 -7.81 1.36 1.55
C MET A 47 -8.00 -0.10 1.12
N GLU A 48 -8.33 -0.99 2.06
CA GLU A 48 -8.59 -2.41 1.78
C GLU A 48 -9.78 -2.58 0.83
N TYR A 49 -10.88 -1.85 1.09
CA TYR A 49 -12.06 -1.86 0.23
C TYR A 49 -11.75 -1.32 -1.17
N LEU A 50 -11.06 -0.17 -1.26
CA LEU A 50 -10.65 0.41 -2.53
C LEU A 50 -9.75 -0.55 -3.32
N LEU A 51 -8.72 -1.12 -2.68
CA LEU A 51 -7.82 -2.07 -3.32
C LEU A 51 -8.56 -3.33 -3.79
N SER A 52 -9.48 -3.87 -2.97
CA SER A 52 -10.29 -5.01 -3.37
C SER A 52 -11.10 -4.69 -4.63
N MET A 53 -11.81 -3.57 -4.65
CA MET A 53 -12.61 -3.13 -5.80
C MET A 53 -11.74 -2.92 -7.05
N LEU A 54 -10.60 -2.24 -6.91
CA LEU A 54 -9.69 -1.97 -8.02
C LEU A 54 -9.14 -3.26 -8.61
N LEU A 55 -8.68 -4.19 -7.77
CA LEU A 55 -8.05 -5.44 -8.21
C LEU A 55 -9.04 -6.46 -8.79
N THR A 56 -10.32 -6.41 -8.40
CA THR A 56 -11.35 -7.33 -8.93
C THR A 56 -11.98 -6.83 -10.22
N GLU A 57 -12.06 -5.50 -10.41
CA GLU A 57 -12.78 -4.91 -11.54
C GLU A 57 -11.85 -4.30 -12.60
N PHE A 58 -10.61 -3.95 -12.29
CA PHE A 58 -9.72 -3.23 -13.21
C PHE A 58 -8.29 -3.78 -13.29
N ARG A 59 -7.72 -3.74 -14.49
CA ARG A 59 -6.28 -3.79 -14.75
C ARG A 59 -5.77 -2.36 -14.82
N LEU A 60 -4.85 -2.04 -13.92
CA LEU A 60 -4.21 -0.73 -13.81
C LEU A 60 -2.94 -0.71 -14.66
N GLU A 61 -2.79 0.30 -15.52
CA GLU A 61 -1.60 0.51 -16.34
C GLU A 61 -1.14 1.97 -16.23
N LEU A 62 0.15 2.23 -16.41
CA LEU A 62 0.65 3.61 -16.51
C LEU A 62 0.28 4.18 -17.88
N ASP A 63 -0.07 5.45 -17.92
CA ASP A 63 -0.41 6.14 -19.16
C ASP A 63 0.86 6.40 -19.99
N GLY A 64 1.16 5.46 -20.88
CA GLY A 64 2.24 5.56 -21.86
C GLY A 64 3.56 4.88 -21.48
N PRO A 65 4.43 4.63 -22.49
CA PRO A 65 5.67 3.87 -22.31
C PRO A 65 6.80 4.63 -21.59
N ASN A 66 6.67 5.95 -21.41
CA ASN A 66 7.76 6.81 -20.94
C ASN A 66 7.34 7.64 -19.72
N HIS A 67 6.80 6.98 -18.70
CA HIS A 67 6.44 7.62 -17.45
C HIS A 67 7.72 8.06 -16.69
N PRO A 68 7.93 9.37 -16.43
CA PRO A 68 9.11 9.83 -15.70
C PRO A 68 9.12 9.30 -14.26
N PRO A 69 10.29 9.14 -13.60
CA PRO A 69 10.33 8.69 -12.22
C PRO A 69 9.59 9.65 -11.28
N VAL A 70 8.62 9.12 -10.53
CA VAL A 70 7.89 9.89 -9.50
C VAL A 70 8.75 10.03 -8.25
N ARG A 71 8.90 11.27 -7.77
CA ARG A 71 9.62 11.55 -6.52
C ARG A 71 8.64 12.00 -5.43
N PRO A 72 8.83 11.55 -4.18
CA PRO A 72 8.05 12.07 -3.07
C PRO A 72 8.51 13.49 -2.71
N VAL A 73 7.56 14.41 -2.54
CA VAL A 73 7.79 15.76 -2.03
C VAL A 73 6.86 16.06 -0.85
N LEU A 74 7.31 16.92 0.06
CA LEU A 74 6.52 17.35 1.20
C LEU A 74 5.66 18.56 0.83
N LYS A 75 4.34 18.38 0.75
CA LYS A 75 3.33 19.45 0.64
C LYS A 75 2.29 19.26 1.74
N LEU A 76 2.67 19.58 2.99
CA LEU A 76 2.00 19.20 4.24
C LEU A 76 2.02 17.68 4.53
N ILE A 77 1.66 16.86 3.55
CA ILE A 77 1.87 15.41 3.51
C ILE A 77 2.82 15.04 2.38
N THR A 78 3.32 13.81 2.38
CA THR A 78 4.11 13.27 1.27
C THR A 78 3.20 13.03 0.07
N VAL A 79 3.50 13.69 -1.04
CA VAL A 79 2.77 13.56 -2.31
C VAL A 79 3.74 13.38 -3.47
N PRO A 80 3.28 12.93 -4.65
CA PRO A 80 4.06 12.98 -5.87
C PRO A 80 4.51 14.41 -6.25
N ASP A 81 5.69 14.53 -6.87
CA ASP A 81 6.24 15.78 -7.39
C ASP A 81 5.50 16.29 -8.63
N HIS A 82 4.83 15.40 -9.37
CA HIS A 82 4.00 15.71 -10.53
C HIS A 82 2.77 14.78 -10.60
N GLN A 83 1.86 15.08 -11.55
CA GLN A 83 0.67 14.28 -11.78
C GLN A 83 1.03 12.88 -12.28
N VAL A 84 0.41 11.84 -11.71
CA VAL A 84 0.58 10.43 -12.12
C VAL A 84 -0.69 9.99 -12.83
N ASN A 85 -0.58 9.72 -14.13
CA ASN A 85 -1.70 9.27 -14.95
C ASN A 85 -1.74 7.73 -14.98
N ILE A 86 -2.89 7.18 -14.58
CA ILE A 86 -3.12 5.74 -14.50
C ILE A 86 -4.35 5.40 -15.35
N ALA A 87 -4.20 4.46 -16.28
CA ALA A 87 -5.28 3.92 -17.10
C ALA A 87 -5.96 2.75 -16.37
N PHE A 88 -7.30 2.79 -16.32
CA PHE A 88 -8.14 1.74 -15.73
C PHE A 88 -8.82 0.96 -16.85
N LYS A 89 -8.38 -0.27 -17.09
CA LYS A 89 -9.01 -1.17 -18.07
C LYS A 89 -9.91 -2.17 -17.34
N PRO A 90 -11.20 -2.32 -17.68
CA PRO A 90 -12.06 -3.29 -17.00
C PRO A 90 -11.54 -4.72 -17.18
N LEU A 91 -11.53 -5.52 -16.11
CA LEU A 91 -11.14 -6.94 -16.13
C LEU A 91 -12.25 -7.85 -16.66
N ARG A 92 -13.50 -7.46 -16.44
CA ARG A 92 -14.69 -8.15 -16.93
C ARG A 92 -15.49 -7.17 -17.78
N ASP A 93 -15.85 -7.58 -19.00
CA ASP A 93 -16.82 -6.82 -19.78
C ASP A 93 -18.21 -7.08 -19.17
N ARG A 94 -18.73 -6.12 -18.40
CA ARG A 94 -20.08 -6.21 -17.81
C ARG A 94 -21.19 -5.92 -18.85
N ARG A 95 -20.86 -5.89 -20.15
CA ARG A 95 -21.81 -5.72 -21.28
C ARG A 95 -22.08 -7.04 -22.04
N ALA A 96 -22.37 -8.11 -21.32
CA ALA A 96 -22.99 -9.33 -21.85
C ALA A 96 -24.13 -9.78 -20.92
#